data_AF-A0A436BIQ2-F1
#
_entry.id   AF-A0A436BIQ2-F1
#
_cell.length_a   1.000
_cell.length_b   1.000
_cell.length_c   1.000
_cell.angle_alpha   90.00
_cell.angle_beta   90.00
_cell.angle_gamma   90.00
#
_symmetry.space_group_name_H-M   'P 1'
#
loop_
_entity.id
_entity.type
_entity.pdbx_description
1 polymer ?
#
loop_
_entity_poly.entity_id
_entity_poly.type
_entity_poly.pdbx_seq_one_letter_code
_entity_poly.pdbx_strand_id
1 'polypeptide(L)'
;IAGGNTILLNAAARDLLARACMRTGFVSHDWWAYLIVTAAGGIVRYDPRPLVRYRQHAANLVGANVSWKARVSRLGRLFKGEFAGWTDLNLDGLAVNRDLLTEDAMVCLDLFTHGRDGGLFRRLAGLRRSGVYRQTVSGNLGLYLAFILGRI
;
A
#
# COMPACT_ATOMS: atom_id res chain seq x y z
N ILE A 1 7.65 3.30 -1.21
CA ILE A 1 9.07 2.91 -1.09
C ILE A 1 9.77 3.07 -2.44
N ALA A 2 9.12 2.76 -3.56
CA ALA A 2 9.60 3.09 -4.91
C ALA A 2 8.50 3.83 -5.68
N GLY A 3 8.89 4.82 -6.50
CA GLY A 3 7.99 5.37 -7.52
C GLY A 3 8.09 4.53 -8.79
N GLY A 4 7.04 4.46 -9.60
CA GLY A 4 7.02 3.60 -10.79
C GLY A 4 8.23 3.73 -11.72
N ASN A 5 8.75 4.95 -11.89
CA ASN A 5 9.91 5.25 -12.72
C ASN A 5 11.27 4.74 -12.16
N THR A 6 11.27 4.13 -10.97
CA THR A 6 12.47 3.59 -10.31
C THR A 6 12.35 2.10 -10.00
N ILE A 7 11.32 1.42 -10.51
CA ILE A 7 11.12 -0.02 -10.29
C ILE A 7 11.77 -0.80 -11.44
N LEU A 8 12.56 -1.82 -11.09
CA LEU A 8 13.06 -2.82 -12.02
C LEU A 8 12.46 -4.18 -11.63
N LEU A 9 12.06 -4.95 -12.64
CA LEU A 9 11.40 -6.23 -12.48
C LEU A 9 12.16 -7.31 -13.24
N ASN A 10 12.33 -8.48 -12.62
CA ASN A 10 12.77 -9.67 -13.35
C ASN A 10 11.59 -10.31 -14.11
N ALA A 11 11.88 -11.35 -14.89
CA ALA A 11 10.85 -12.04 -15.67
C ALA A 11 9.74 -12.63 -14.79
N ALA A 12 10.09 -13.29 -13.67
CA ALA A 12 9.11 -13.89 -12.77
C ALA A 12 8.15 -12.86 -12.17
N ALA A 13 8.65 -11.70 -11.70
CA ALA A 13 7.82 -10.62 -11.18
C ALA A 13 6.92 -10.02 -12.28
N ARG A 14 7.44 -9.86 -13.50
CA ARG A 14 6.68 -9.37 -14.65
C ARG A 14 5.54 -10.32 -15.04
N ASP A 15 5.79 -11.63 -15.03
CA ASP A 15 4.77 -12.64 -15.38
C ASP A 15 3.71 -12.77 -14.27
N LEU A 16 4.13 -12.70 -13.00
CA LEU A 16 3.22 -12.60 -11.85
C LEU A 16 2.30 -11.39 -11.97
N LEU A 17 2.86 -10.22 -12.26
CA LEU A 17 2.10 -8.97 -12.40
C LEU A 17 1.12 -9.04 -13.57
N ALA A 18 1.54 -9.60 -14.71
CA ALA A 18 0.65 -9.77 -15.85
C ALA A 18 -0.59 -10.61 -15.49
N ARG A 19 -0.40 -11.71 -14.73
CA ARG A 19 -1.52 -12.54 -14.24
C ARG A 19 -2.41 -11.77 -13.28
N ALA A 20 -1.82 -11.12 -12.28
CA ALA A 20 -2.56 -10.48 -11.21
C ALA A 20 -3.38 -9.27 -11.69
N CYS A 21 -2.79 -8.44 -12.57
CA CYS A 21 -3.42 -7.25 -13.12
C CYS A 21 -4.62 -7.53 -14.02
N MET A 22 -4.74 -8.73 -14.60
CA MET A 22 -5.92 -9.09 -15.40
C MET A 22 -7.18 -9.28 -14.53
N ARG A 23 -7.00 -9.50 -13.22
CA ARG A 23 -8.09 -9.88 -12.32
C ARG A 23 -8.58 -8.73 -11.43
N THR A 24 -7.88 -7.59 -11.42
CA THR A 24 -8.20 -6.47 -10.53
C THR A 24 -7.86 -5.12 -11.13
N GLY A 25 -8.61 -4.10 -10.74
CA GLY A 25 -8.16 -2.73 -10.88
C GLY A 25 -7.07 -2.39 -9.86
N PHE A 26 -6.31 -1.33 -10.11
CA PHE A 26 -5.39 -0.74 -9.14
C PHE A 26 -5.31 0.77 -9.32
N VAL A 27 -5.16 1.49 -8.21
CA VAL A 27 -5.04 2.96 -8.22
C VAL A 27 -3.66 3.40 -8.73
N SER A 28 -2.63 2.65 -8.35
CA SER A 28 -1.25 2.96 -8.67
C SER A 28 -0.48 1.69 -8.98
N HIS A 29 0.14 1.64 -10.16
CA HIS A 29 0.86 0.45 -10.64
C HIS A 29 2.07 0.13 -9.75
N ASP A 30 2.75 1.14 -9.20
CA ASP A 30 3.91 0.95 -8.32
C ASP A 30 3.52 0.40 -6.95
N TRP A 31 2.42 0.89 -6.38
CA TRP A 31 1.86 0.37 -5.14
C TRP A 31 1.36 -1.05 -5.32
N TRP A 32 0.58 -1.31 -6.37
CA TRP A 32 0.09 -2.66 -6.67
C TRP A 32 1.24 -3.63 -6.91
N ALA A 33 2.26 -3.21 -7.68
CA ALA A 33 3.43 -4.05 -7.94
C ALA A 33 4.18 -4.43 -6.66
N TYR A 34 4.41 -3.46 -5.77
CA TYR A 34 4.99 -3.73 -4.46
C TYR A 34 4.11 -4.70 -3.64
N LEU A 35 2.80 -4.41 -3.62
CA LEU A 35 1.69 -5.25 -3.18
C LEU A 35 1.91 -6.74 -3.44
N ILE A 36 1.62 -7.08 -4.69
CA ILE A 36 1.50 -8.45 -5.12
C ILE A 36 2.84 -9.18 -5.14
N VAL A 37 3.94 -8.50 -5.49
CA VAL A 37 5.25 -9.13 -5.51
C VAL A 37 5.68 -9.54 -4.11
N THR A 38 5.51 -8.67 -3.10
CA THR A 38 5.87 -9.03 -1.72
C THR A 38 4.91 -10.07 -1.13
N ALA A 39 3.61 -9.98 -1.44
CA ALA A 39 2.62 -10.95 -0.97
C ALA A 39 2.80 -12.35 -1.60
N ALA A 40 3.36 -12.44 -2.82
CA ALA A 40 3.73 -13.69 -3.47
C ALA A 40 5.11 -14.23 -3.02
N GLY A 41 5.73 -13.64 -2.00
CA GLY A 41 7.04 -14.07 -1.48
C GLY A 41 8.24 -13.52 -2.26
N GLY A 42 8.01 -12.58 -3.18
CA GLY A 42 9.07 -11.88 -3.90
C GLY A 42 9.89 -10.95 -2.99
N ILE A 43 11.18 -10.84 -3.28
CA ILE A 43 12.11 -10.02 -2.50
C ILE A 43 12.25 -8.65 -3.17
N VAL A 44 11.92 -7.58 -2.44
CA VAL A 44 12.16 -6.20 -2.88
C VAL A 44 13.47 -5.69 -2.29
N ARG A 45 14.40 -5.26 -3.15
CA ARG A 45 15.67 -4.65 -2.76
C ARG A 45 15.64 -3.16 -3.06
N TYR A 46 15.89 -2.34 -2.05
CA TYR A 46 16.01 -0.88 -2.20
C TYR A 46 17.47 -0.49 -2.36
N ASP A 47 17.79 0.23 -3.44
CA ASP A 47 19.09 0.87 -3.62
C ASP A 47 19.01 2.34 -3.15
N PRO A 48 19.81 2.76 -2.16
CA PRO A 48 19.79 4.14 -1.68
C PRO A 48 20.38 5.14 -2.68
N ARG A 49 21.11 4.69 -3.70
CA ARG A 49 21.74 5.57 -4.68
C ARG A 49 20.69 6.04 -5.71
N PRO A 50 20.49 7.35 -5.90
CA PRO A 50 19.61 7.85 -6.94
C PRO A 50 20.27 7.65 -8.32
N LEU A 51 19.76 6.71 -9.11
CA LEU A 51 20.28 6.37 -10.44
C LEU A 51 19.50 7.03 -11.58
N VAL A 52 18.29 7.55 -11.31
CA VAL A 52 17.39 8.13 -12.32
C VAL A 52 17.16 9.61 -12.04
N ARG A 53 17.37 10.46 -13.04
CA ARG A 53 16.96 11.87 -13.00
C ARG A 53 15.51 11.98 -13.47
N TYR A 54 14.60 12.24 -12.53
CA TYR A 54 13.19 12.45 -12.83
C TYR A 54 12.84 13.94 -12.88
N ARG A 55 12.27 14.40 -13.99
CA ARG A 55 11.82 15.80 -14.12
C ARG A 55 10.53 16.00 -13.35
N GLN A 56 10.57 16.84 -12.32
CA GLN A 56 9.36 17.28 -11.60
C GLN A 56 8.69 18.44 -12.36
N HIS A 57 7.36 18.43 -12.47
CA HIS A 57 6.58 19.52 -13.04
C HIS A 57 5.23 19.68 -12.34
N ALA A 58 4.60 20.85 -12.48
CA ALA A 58 3.38 21.21 -11.77
C ALA A 58 2.20 20.25 -12.00
N ALA A 59 2.16 19.58 -13.15
CA ALA A 59 1.13 18.58 -13.49
C ALA A 59 1.39 17.16 -12.94
N ASN A 60 2.38 16.95 -12.07
CA ASN A 60 2.62 15.62 -11.48
C ASN A 60 1.47 15.20 -10.56
N LEU A 61 0.83 14.06 -10.86
CA LEU A 61 -0.21 13.43 -10.03
C LEU A 61 0.28 13.11 -8.61
N VAL A 62 1.54 12.66 -8.48
CA VAL A 62 2.22 12.38 -7.22
C VAL A 62 3.65 12.93 -7.29
N GLY A 63 3.87 14.17 -6.85
CA GLY A 63 5.18 14.83 -6.85
C GLY A 63 5.92 14.78 -5.51
N ALA A 64 7.14 15.34 -5.48
CA ALA A 64 7.92 15.60 -4.26
C ALA A 64 7.22 16.68 -3.41
N ASN A 65 6.15 16.28 -2.75
CA ASN A 65 5.28 17.08 -1.90
C ASN A 65 5.92 17.29 -0.52
N VAL A 66 7.12 17.88 -0.51
CA VAL A 66 7.91 18.14 0.72
C VAL A 66 7.48 19.41 1.46
N SER A 67 6.51 20.17 0.92
CA SER A 67 6.02 21.40 1.56
C SER A 67 5.01 21.11 2.69
N TRP A 68 4.97 22.00 3.68
CA TRP A 68 4.05 21.92 4.82
C TRP A 68 2.57 21.94 4.38
N LYS A 69 2.23 22.68 3.32
CA LYS A 69 0.89 22.66 2.68
C LYS A 69 0.53 21.27 2.14
N ALA A 70 1.49 20.54 1.58
CA ALA A 70 1.24 19.20 1.06
C ALA A 70 1.07 18.15 2.18
N ARG A 71 1.71 18.36 3.35
CA ARG A 71 1.45 17.56 4.56
C ARG A 71 0.03 17.76 5.10
N VAL A 72 -0.45 19.01 5.13
CA VAL A 72 -1.84 19.33 5.54
C VAL A 72 -2.86 18.81 4.53
N SER A 73 -2.58 18.95 3.22
CA SER A 73 -3.41 18.36 2.16
C SER A 73 -3.50 16.82 2.30
N ARG A 74 -2.40 16.13 2.64
CA ARG A 74 -2.42 14.68 2.92
C ARG A 74 -3.31 14.33 4.10
N LEU A 75 -3.29 15.09 5.19
CA LEU A 75 -4.24 14.91 6.29
C LEU A 75 -5.68 15.09 5.79
N GLY A 76 -5.95 16.15 5.02
CA GLY A 76 -7.28 16.39 4.43
C GLY A 76 -7.77 15.23 3.54
N ARG A 77 -6.89 14.60 2.75
CA ARG A 77 -7.22 13.43 1.93
C ARG A 77 -7.48 12.17 2.76
N LEU A 78 -6.76 12.01 3.88
CA LEU A 78 -7.06 11.00 4.90
C LEU A 78 -8.49 11.20 5.46
N PHE A 79 -8.86 12.45 5.75
CA PHE A 79 -10.21 12.82 6.21
C PHE A 79 -11.28 12.80 5.12
N LYS A 80 -10.91 12.71 3.83
CA LYS A 80 -11.85 12.57 2.70
C LYS A 80 -12.14 11.12 2.31
N GLY A 81 -11.48 10.14 2.93
CA GLY A 81 -11.76 8.72 2.69
C GLY A 81 -11.20 8.17 1.36
N GLU A 82 -10.55 8.98 0.53
CA GLU A 82 -9.86 8.51 -0.68
C GLU A 82 -8.84 7.41 -0.35
N PHE A 83 -8.13 7.56 0.77
CA PHE A 83 -7.14 6.57 1.20
C PHE A 83 -7.79 5.25 1.63
N ALA A 84 -9.00 5.30 2.21
CA ALA A 84 -9.76 4.10 2.54
C ALA A 84 -10.16 3.36 1.25
N GLY A 85 -10.78 4.06 0.29
CA GLY A 85 -11.17 3.45 -0.99
C GLY A 85 -10.00 2.90 -1.80
N TRP A 86 -8.83 3.55 -1.74
CA TRP A 86 -7.61 3.01 -2.35
C TRP A 86 -7.08 1.77 -1.62
N THR A 87 -7.24 1.72 -0.30
CA THR A 87 -6.88 0.54 0.49
C THR A 87 -7.84 -0.61 0.18
N ASP A 88 -9.14 -0.35 0.18
CA ASP A 88 -10.19 -1.31 -0.21
C ASP A 88 -9.88 -1.96 -1.55
N LEU A 89 -9.62 -1.14 -2.57
CA LEU A 89 -9.34 -1.64 -3.92
C LEU A 89 -8.06 -2.51 -3.98
N ASN A 90 -7.05 -2.22 -3.16
CA ASN A 90 -5.87 -3.08 -3.06
C ASN A 90 -6.16 -4.37 -2.30
N LEU A 91 -6.95 -4.33 -1.22
CA LEU A 91 -7.33 -5.52 -0.46
C LEU A 91 -8.20 -6.45 -1.30
N ASP A 92 -9.18 -5.91 -2.02
CA ASP A 92 -10.01 -6.66 -2.97
C ASP A 92 -9.14 -7.28 -4.07
N GLY A 93 -8.20 -6.52 -4.61
CA GLY A 93 -7.25 -7.03 -5.59
C GLY A 93 -6.39 -8.18 -5.06
N LEU A 94 -5.90 -8.09 -3.82
CA LEU A 94 -5.18 -9.18 -3.17
C LEU A 94 -6.10 -10.39 -2.90
N ALA A 95 -7.35 -10.15 -2.51
CA ALA A 95 -8.34 -11.18 -2.23
C ALA A 95 -8.73 -11.99 -3.49
N VAL A 96 -8.81 -11.34 -4.66
CA VAL A 96 -9.05 -12.04 -5.93
C VAL A 96 -7.82 -12.82 -6.40
N ASN A 97 -6.62 -12.44 -5.95
CA ASN A 97 -5.35 -13.06 -6.32
C ASN A 97 -4.80 -14.02 -5.27
N ARG A 98 -5.62 -14.51 -4.32
CA ARG A 98 -5.19 -15.36 -3.19
C ARG A 98 -4.39 -16.60 -3.58
N ASP A 99 -4.67 -17.18 -4.75
CA ASP A 99 -3.91 -18.30 -5.31
C ASP A 99 -2.43 -17.98 -5.60
N LEU A 100 -2.08 -16.69 -5.68
CA LEU A 100 -0.73 -16.20 -5.92
C LEU A 100 0.00 -15.81 -4.64
N LEU A 101 -0.69 -15.75 -3.49
CA LEU A 101 -0.15 -15.27 -2.23
C LEU A 101 0.48 -16.41 -1.42
N THR A 102 1.48 -16.07 -0.59
CA THR A 102 1.96 -16.99 0.45
C THR A 102 0.94 -17.14 1.57
N GLU A 103 1.03 -18.23 2.33
CA GLU A 103 0.16 -18.49 3.48
C GLU A 103 0.22 -17.34 4.51
N ASP A 104 1.43 -16.88 4.86
CA ASP A 104 1.61 -15.75 5.78
C ASP A 104 0.97 -14.46 5.27
N ALA A 105 1.08 -14.18 3.97
CA ALA A 105 0.47 -13.01 3.35
C ALA A 105 -1.07 -13.11 3.37
N MET A 106 -1.63 -14.30 3.15
CA MET A 106 -3.08 -14.53 3.28
C MET A 106 -3.56 -14.31 4.71
N VAL A 107 -2.83 -14.82 5.71
CA VAL A 107 -3.16 -14.60 7.14
C VAL A 107 -3.11 -13.12 7.49
N CYS A 108 -2.09 -12.40 7.03
CA CYS A 108 -1.96 -10.95 7.22
C CYS A 108 -3.14 -10.20 6.58
N LEU A 109 -3.47 -10.53 5.33
CA LEU A 109 -4.60 -9.96 4.58
C LEU A 109 -5.92 -10.14 5.34
N ASP A 110 -6.18 -11.35 5.84
CA ASP A 110 -7.41 -11.67 6.57
C ASP A 110 -7.48 -10.91 7.89
N LEU A 111 -6.40 -10.93 8.69
CA LEU A 111 -6.35 -10.21 9.96
C LEU A 111 -6.53 -8.71 9.78
N PHE A 112 -5.92 -8.13 8.75
CA PHE A 112 -6.04 -6.72 8.46
C PHE A 112 -7.46 -6.38 8.02
N THR A 113 -8.04 -7.14 7.09
CA THR A 113 -9.39 -6.90 6.54
C THR A 113 -10.46 -7.05 7.63
N HIS A 114 -10.48 -8.17 8.36
CA HIS A 114 -11.44 -8.38 9.44
C HIS A 114 -11.26 -7.38 10.60
N GLY A 115 -10.03 -6.89 10.81
CA GLY A 115 -9.75 -5.85 11.78
C GLY A 115 -10.51 -4.56 11.49
N ARG A 116 -10.70 -4.20 10.21
CA ARG A 116 -11.31 -2.93 9.79
C ARG A 116 -12.82 -2.87 10.07
N ASP A 117 -13.50 -4.01 9.99
CA ASP A 117 -14.97 -4.12 10.14
C ASP A 117 -15.44 -4.22 11.60
N GLY A 118 -14.52 -4.28 12.55
CA GLY A 118 -14.83 -4.40 13.97
C GLY A 118 -15.03 -3.06 14.70
N GLY A 119 -15.55 -3.14 15.94
CA GLY A 119 -15.50 -2.01 16.88
C GLY A 119 -14.05 -1.68 17.31
N LEU A 120 -13.87 -0.60 18.09
CA LEU A 120 -12.57 -0.05 18.48
C LEU A 120 -11.53 -1.10 18.93
N PHE A 121 -11.92 -2.01 19.82
CA PHE A 121 -11.03 -3.04 20.35
C PHE A 121 -10.61 -4.06 19.29
N ARG A 122 -11.55 -4.49 18.42
CA ARG A 122 -11.26 -5.40 17.31
C ARG A 122 -10.36 -4.74 16.28
N ARG A 123 -10.56 -3.44 16.03
CA ARG A 123 -9.70 -2.63 15.17
C ARG A 123 -8.25 -2.61 15.65
N LEU A 124 -8.04 -2.26 16.91
CA LEU A 124 -6.71 -2.24 17.52
C LEU A 124 -6.05 -3.62 17.55
N ALA A 125 -6.81 -4.65 17.95
CA ALA A 125 -6.29 -6.02 18.00
C ALA A 125 -5.95 -6.56 16.62
N GLY A 126 -6.81 -6.33 15.61
CA GLY A 126 -6.62 -6.73 14.23
C GLY A 126 -5.38 -6.08 13.61
N LEU A 127 -5.23 -4.75 13.77
CA LEU A 127 -4.04 -4.05 13.28
C LEU A 127 -2.76 -4.59 13.90
N ARG A 128 -2.74 -4.77 15.24
CA ARG A 128 -1.56 -5.31 15.93
C ARG A 128 -1.24 -6.74 15.49
N ARG A 129 -2.25 -7.60 15.33
CA ARG A 129 -2.07 -9.01 14.94
C ARG A 129 -1.66 -9.16 13.48
N SER A 130 -2.16 -8.31 12.59
CA SER A 130 -1.75 -8.27 11.17
C SER A 130 -0.27 -7.92 11.00
N GLY A 131 0.35 -7.26 11.98
CA GLY A 131 1.72 -6.79 11.89
C GLY A 131 1.91 -5.63 10.92
N VAL A 132 0.84 -5.05 10.36
CA VAL A 132 0.94 -3.91 9.43
C VAL A 132 1.42 -2.66 10.16
N TYR A 133 2.47 -2.05 9.62
CA TYR A 133 3.11 -0.86 10.18
C TYR A 133 3.57 0.11 9.07
N ARG A 134 3.91 1.33 9.47
CA ARG A 134 4.60 2.32 8.64
C ARG A 134 6.03 2.54 9.16
N GLN A 135 6.90 2.98 8.26
CA GLN A 135 8.34 3.13 8.51
C GLN A 135 8.69 4.19 9.57
N THR A 136 7.79 5.15 9.84
CA THR A 136 8.04 6.22 10.82
C THR A 136 7.07 6.11 12.00
N VAL A 137 7.51 6.56 13.18
CA VAL A 137 6.68 6.60 14.39
C VAL A 137 5.42 7.44 14.17
N SER A 138 5.55 8.64 13.59
CA SER A 138 4.42 9.50 13.24
C SER A 138 3.49 8.87 12.19
N GLY A 139 4.07 8.10 11.26
CA GLY A 139 3.31 7.31 10.28
C GLY A 139 2.48 6.23 10.96
N ASN A 140 3.06 5.52 11.93
CA ASN A 140 2.35 4.53 12.74
C ASN A 140 1.23 5.18 13.54
N LEU A 141 1.48 6.28 14.26
CA LEU A 141 0.41 6.99 14.98
C LEU A 141 -0.74 7.38 14.05
N GLY A 142 -0.43 7.89 12.86
CA GLY A 142 -1.44 8.20 11.85
C GLY A 142 -2.16 6.96 11.30
N LEU A 143 -1.49 5.81 11.20
CA LEU A 143 -2.10 4.53 10.81
C LEU A 143 -3.10 4.07 11.88
N TYR A 144 -2.69 4.05 13.15
CA TYR A 144 -3.56 3.68 14.26
C TYR A 144 -4.80 4.59 14.34
N LEU A 145 -4.61 5.91 14.23
CA LEU A 145 -5.73 6.86 14.20
C LEU A 145 -6.68 6.62 13.03
N ALA A 146 -6.15 6.41 11.81
CA ALA A 146 -6.98 6.13 10.64
C ALA A 146 -7.76 4.82 10.78
N PHE A 147 -7.10 3.78 11.31
CA PHE A 147 -7.70 2.45 11.52
C PHE A 147 -8.84 2.51 12.54
N ILE A 148 -8.62 3.23 13.66
CA ILE A 148 -9.65 3.47 14.67
C ILE A 148 -10.85 4.22 14.07
N LEU A 149 -10.60 5.26 13.28
CA LEU A 149 -11.62 6.10 12.67
C LEU A 149 -12.31 5.46 11.44
N GLY A 150 -11.89 4.26 11.01
CA GLY A 150 -12.43 3.59 9.82
C GLY A 150 -12.14 4.36 8.53
N ARG A 151 -11.00 5.06 8.48
CA ARG A 151 -10.56 5.89 7.34
C ARG A 151 -9.40 5.28 6.58
N ILE A 152 -9.10 4.02 6.84
CA ILE A 152 -8.16 3.18 6.10
C ILE A 152 -8.75 1.80 5.97
#